data_AF-A0A954LB29-F1
#
_entry.id   AF-A0A954LB29-F1
#
_cell.length_a   1.000
_cell.length_b   1.000
_cell.length_c   1.000
_cell.angle_alpha   90.00
_cell.angle_beta   90.00
_cell.angle_gamma   90.00
#
_symmetry.space_group_name_H-M   'P 1'
#
loop_
_entity.id
_entity.type
_entity.pdbx_description
1 polymer ?
#
loop_
_entity_poly.entity_id
_entity_poly.type
_entity_poly.pdbx_seq_one_letter_code
_entity_poly.pdbx_strand_id
1 'polypeptide(L)'
;RAAVVAPAPEIAPSETSLSTPDSSAETPTADLNGVSSNIGPNADALAAVGAGESAQAEGDFELTLIVNPDSNDHSSPQVLTNDVPQLTTITETASFAESSGFGASAPSNDDLTQSSPTDRSGHQLVVIDSRVQNWQTLVNDLVEQHSGQFEFLLLSPTADGISQVTSALTQWTDISAIHIVSHGTDSQLVLGSTILSAETLPAFAEQLLQWQYALTTDADILLYGCDLAAGDDGQELIESLHILTGADVAASTNVTGSAAYAGDWSLEYTLGRIETATAFSTQVTSNWDGRLSVITVDTDSDTIDGSDGVTSLREAIIAANATAGQDVIVFNLAGAGLHTIALTSVLPTITESVIIDATTQAGYTEAPLIAINGSAAGAVNGLNVIGSDVTVRGLAIVNFAGHGISATGSNHVFESNFIGLSLNGTNAASNGFDGIHLSAATGVRIGGSTFGTANVISGNGAAGIAVTNGSGGNLIFGNIIGLDASGTRRVANANYGIVVTGPGSDSNQIGGTTPARQNVISGNGEAGILIEASASSNVIQGNVIGASIQGTAPIANGWNGAVGSSGIHLTSGAANNQIGGTAQGEANIIAFNNGTGILIEGAASDNNELR
;
A
#
# COMPACT_ATOMS: atom_id res chain seq x y z
N ARG A 1 31.10 79.60 -8.18
CA ARG A 1 31.17 78.13 -8.35
C ARG A 1 29.72 77.64 -8.21
N ALA A 2 28.80 77.78 -9.19
CA ALA A 2 28.82 77.43 -10.63
C ALA A 2 28.89 75.91 -10.83
N ALA A 3 27.98 75.23 -11.57
CA ALA A 3 26.75 75.59 -12.33
C ALA A 3 25.79 74.35 -12.34
N VAL A 4 24.45 74.33 -12.57
CA VAL A 4 23.47 75.05 -13.46
C VAL A 4 23.63 74.63 -14.94
N VAL A 5 22.63 74.17 -15.74
CA VAL A 5 21.12 74.21 -15.83
C VAL A 5 20.56 72.75 -15.79
N ALA A 6 19.30 72.29 -15.52
CA ALA A 6 17.85 72.69 -15.56
C ALA A 6 17.04 72.27 -16.85
N PRO A 7 15.69 72.04 -16.82
CA PRO A 7 15.00 71.07 -17.70
C PRO A 7 13.74 71.54 -18.51
N ALA A 8 13.08 70.59 -19.22
CA ALA A 8 11.69 70.61 -19.77
C ALA A 8 11.47 71.43 -21.08
N PRO A 9 10.36 71.31 -21.88
CA PRO A 9 8.99 70.91 -21.54
C PRO A 9 8.25 69.91 -22.49
N GLU A 10 6.92 69.85 -22.40
CA GLU A 10 5.93 68.87 -22.88
C GLU A 10 4.93 69.48 -23.90
N ILE A 11 4.51 68.73 -24.95
CA ILE A 11 3.29 68.96 -25.79
C ILE A 11 2.78 67.60 -26.37
N ALA A 12 1.47 67.45 -26.55
CA ALA A 12 0.77 66.38 -27.30
C ALA A 12 -0.53 66.97 -27.94
N PRO A 13 -1.42 66.23 -28.64
CA PRO A 13 -1.29 65.02 -29.48
C PRO A 13 -1.81 65.25 -30.93
N SER A 14 -1.95 64.22 -31.78
CA SER A 14 -2.80 64.27 -33.00
C SER A 14 -3.29 62.90 -33.47
N GLU A 15 -4.59 62.74 -33.74
CA GLU A 15 -5.17 61.55 -34.37
C GLU A 15 -5.25 61.65 -35.91
N THR A 16 -5.28 60.49 -36.59
CA THR A 16 -6.06 60.12 -37.80
C THR A 16 -5.47 58.82 -38.37
N SER A 17 -6.15 57.86 -38.99
CA SER A 17 -7.55 57.39 -39.06
C SER A 17 -7.58 56.43 -40.27
N LEU A 18 -8.07 55.19 -40.10
CA LEU A 18 -8.62 54.27 -41.12
C LEU A 18 -8.09 54.27 -42.57
N SER A 19 -7.64 53.09 -43.05
CA SER A 19 -8.34 52.40 -44.16
C SER A 19 -7.83 50.97 -44.38
N THR A 20 -8.75 50.00 -44.41
CA THR A 20 -8.64 48.74 -45.18
C THR A 20 -9.34 48.94 -46.54
N PRO A 21 -9.03 48.12 -47.58
CA PRO A 21 -9.67 46.81 -47.80
C PRO A 21 -8.63 45.70 -48.04
N ASP A 22 -8.84 44.42 -47.74
CA ASP A 22 -9.86 43.45 -48.22
C ASP A 22 -9.81 43.17 -49.74
N SER A 23 -9.36 41.95 -50.08
CA SER A 23 -9.96 41.16 -51.17
C SER A 23 -9.64 39.66 -51.03
N SER A 24 -10.69 38.88 -50.78
CA SER A 24 -11.05 37.59 -51.39
C SER A 24 -10.28 37.13 -52.66
N ALA A 25 -10.19 35.84 -53.02
CA ALA A 25 -10.48 34.56 -52.33
C ALA A 25 -10.01 33.36 -53.21
N GLU A 26 -10.41 32.15 -52.80
CA GLU A 26 -10.55 30.89 -53.57
C GLU A 26 -9.34 29.94 -53.76
N THR A 27 -9.64 28.67 -53.47
CA THR A 27 -8.93 27.39 -53.76
C THR A 27 -9.44 26.86 -55.15
N PRO A 28 -9.23 25.61 -55.66
CA PRO A 28 -8.83 24.36 -54.97
C PRO A 28 -8.05 23.28 -55.80
N THR A 29 -7.84 22.10 -55.18
CA THR A 29 -7.57 20.75 -55.77
C THR A 29 -6.32 20.57 -56.68
N ALA A 30 -5.54 19.49 -56.61
CA ALA A 30 -5.96 18.09 -56.66
C ALA A 30 -4.88 17.07 -56.20
N ASP A 31 -5.31 15.81 -56.08
CA ASP A 31 -4.56 14.57 -55.78
C ASP A 31 -3.55 14.14 -56.88
N LEU A 32 -2.50 13.39 -56.52
CA LEU A 32 -2.09 12.16 -57.24
C LEU A 32 -0.94 11.36 -56.56
N ASN A 33 -0.95 10.05 -56.79
CA ASN A 33 -0.02 9.03 -56.26
C ASN A 33 1.38 9.06 -56.93
N GLY A 34 2.44 8.61 -56.23
CA GLY A 34 3.80 8.52 -56.78
C GLY A 34 4.78 7.61 -56.02
N VAL A 35 4.83 6.32 -56.39
CA VAL A 35 5.74 5.29 -55.83
C VAL A 35 7.22 5.55 -56.16
N SER A 36 8.13 5.33 -55.20
CA SER A 36 9.51 4.90 -55.49
C SER A 36 10.13 4.09 -54.35
N SER A 37 10.66 2.91 -54.68
CA SER A 37 11.34 1.97 -53.77
C SER A 37 12.87 2.02 -53.90
N ASN A 38 13.59 1.66 -52.84
CA ASN A 38 14.85 0.90 -52.89
C ASN A 38 14.94 0.07 -51.59
N ILE A 39 15.17 -1.24 -51.62
CA ILE A 39 16.48 -1.92 -51.75
C ILE A 39 17.46 -1.44 -50.64
N GLY A 40 18.03 -2.31 -49.81
CA GLY A 40 17.99 -3.78 -49.78
C GLY A 40 18.77 -4.32 -48.57
N PRO A 41 18.75 -5.65 -48.30
CA PRO A 41 19.11 -6.20 -47.01
C PRO A 41 20.61 -6.50 -46.86
N ASN A 42 21.04 -6.64 -45.61
CA ASN A 42 22.09 -7.59 -45.25
C ASN A 42 21.58 -8.44 -44.08
N ALA A 43 21.56 -9.76 -44.27
CA ALA A 43 21.43 -10.73 -43.21
C ALA A 43 22.67 -11.62 -43.28
N ASP A 44 23.22 -11.95 -42.12
CA ASP A 44 24.13 -13.09 -41.99
C ASP A 44 23.82 -13.77 -40.66
N ALA A 45 23.77 -15.09 -40.67
CA ALA A 45 23.44 -15.91 -39.52
C ALA A 45 24.48 -17.02 -39.38
N LEU A 46 25.01 -17.21 -38.18
CA LEU A 46 25.74 -18.41 -37.82
C LEU A 46 25.43 -18.75 -36.37
N ALA A 47 25.06 -20.00 -36.12
CA ALA A 47 24.79 -20.52 -34.77
C ALA A 47 25.86 -21.53 -34.38
N ALA A 48 26.28 -21.53 -33.10
CA ALA A 48 26.52 -22.73 -32.31
C ALA A 48 27.03 -22.41 -30.88
N VAL A 49 26.32 -22.92 -29.88
CA VAL A 49 26.82 -23.55 -28.63
C VAL A 49 27.87 -22.81 -27.80
N GLY A 50 27.45 -22.39 -26.59
CA GLY A 50 28.32 -22.13 -25.44
C GLY A 50 27.47 -21.95 -24.18
N ALA A 51 27.62 -22.85 -23.20
CA ALA A 51 26.88 -22.76 -21.93
C ALA A 51 27.61 -21.85 -20.93
N GLY A 52 26.85 -21.17 -20.08
CA GLY A 52 27.34 -20.34 -18.98
C GLY A 52 26.18 -19.97 -18.06
N GLU A 53 26.34 -20.23 -16.77
CA GLU A 53 25.31 -20.07 -15.74
C GLU A 53 25.38 -18.67 -15.08
N SER A 54 24.51 -18.47 -14.08
CA SER A 54 24.36 -17.27 -13.22
C SER A 54 23.71 -16.05 -13.89
N ALA A 55 22.83 -15.30 -13.21
CA ALA A 55 22.26 -15.48 -11.88
C ALA A 55 20.75 -15.17 -11.90
N GLN A 56 19.96 -15.95 -11.16
CA GLN A 56 18.69 -15.45 -10.65
C GLN A 56 19.00 -14.49 -9.49
N ALA A 57 18.29 -13.38 -9.41
CA ALA A 57 18.29 -12.57 -8.20
C ALA A 57 17.34 -13.25 -7.21
N GLU A 58 17.89 -13.91 -6.20
CA GLU A 58 17.11 -14.21 -4.99
C GLU A 58 16.85 -12.88 -4.29
N GLY A 59 15.57 -12.60 -4.01
CA GLY A 59 15.19 -11.45 -3.19
C GLY A 59 15.29 -11.83 -1.73
N ASP A 60 16.15 -11.16 -0.98
CA ASP A 60 16.22 -11.32 0.48
C ASP A 60 14.86 -10.92 1.10
N PHE A 61 14.09 -11.90 1.57
CA PHE A 61 12.91 -11.67 2.39
C PHE A 61 13.37 -11.29 3.81
N GLU A 62 13.23 -10.01 4.19
CA GLU A 62 13.43 -9.57 5.59
C GLU A 62 12.27 -10.06 6.48
N LEU A 63 12.30 -11.35 6.84
CA LEU A 63 11.46 -11.90 7.89
C LEU A 63 11.91 -11.29 9.23
N THR A 64 11.10 -10.39 9.81
CA THR A 64 11.45 -9.65 11.03
C THR A 64 11.25 -10.54 12.27
N LEU A 65 12.13 -11.51 12.45
CA LEU A 65 12.22 -12.38 13.63
C LEU A 65 12.78 -11.61 14.83
N ILE A 66 11.92 -11.32 15.81
CA ILE A 66 12.33 -10.84 17.14
C ILE A 66 12.62 -12.07 18.01
N VAL A 67 13.85 -12.59 17.92
CA VAL A 67 14.29 -13.75 18.72
C VAL A 67 14.50 -13.34 20.18
N ASN A 68 13.92 -14.10 21.11
CA ASN A 68 14.01 -13.87 22.55
C ASN A 68 15.48 -14.05 23.05
N PRO A 69 16.14 -13.02 23.61
CA PRO A 69 17.61 -13.03 23.72
C PRO A 69 18.14 -13.66 25.02
N ASP A 70 17.95 -14.98 25.22
CA ASP A 70 18.67 -15.68 26.31
C ASP A 70 18.95 -17.19 26.07
N SER A 71 19.93 -17.50 25.21
CA SER A 71 20.65 -18.78 25.28
C SER A 71 22.10 -18.65 24.78
N ASN A 72 23.07 -18.88 25.67
CA ASN A 72 24.50 -18.96 25.31
C ASN A 72 24.89 -20.40 24.94
N ASP A 73 25.06 -20.69 23.64
CA ASP A 73 26.04 -21.68 23.19
C ASP A 73 26.81 -21.18 21.96
N HIS A 74 28.10 -21.51 21.90
CA HIS A 74 29.01 -21.16 20.81
C HIS A 74 29.63 -22.45 20.24
N SER A 75 28.92 -23.11 19.33
CA SER A 75 29.47 -24.20 18.53
C SER A 75 29.26 -23.95 17.03
N SER A 76 30.32 -24.12 16.24
CA SER A 76 30.35 -23.72 14.82
C SER A 76 29.63 -24.73 13.92
N PRO A 77 28.93 -24.28 12.85
CA PRO A 77 28.19 -25.18 11.97
C PRO A 77 29.14 -26.18 11.25
N GLN A 78 28.79 -27.46 11.33
CA GLN A 78 29.37 -28.52 10.51
C GLN A 78 28.60 -28.62 9.19
N VAL A 79 29.30 -28.63 8.06
CA VAL A 79 28.67 -28.86 6.76
C VAL A 79 28.36 -30.35 6.60
N LEU A 80 27.07 -30.69 6.54
CA LEU A 80 26.59 -32.00 6.11
C LEU A 80 25.92 -31.85 4.74
N THR A 81 26.31 -32.70 3.80
CA THR A 81 25.76 -32.72 2.44
C THR A 81 24.60 -33.70 2.37
N ASN A 82 23.39 -33.21 2.09
CA ASN A 82 22.20 -34.04 1.95
C ASN A 82 22.07 -34.58 0.51
N ASP A 83 22.19 -35.90 0.34
CA ASP A 83 21.74 -36.60 -0.87
C ASP A 83 20.20 -36.59 -0.91
N VAL A 84 19.61 -36.10 -2.00
CA VAL A 84 18.15 -36.03 -2.19
C VAL A 84 17.62 -37.26 -2.94
N PRO A 85 16.76 -38.10 -2.35
CA PRO A 85 16.05 -39.14 -3.08
C PRO A 85 14.97 -38.52 -3.98
N GLN A 86 15.03 -38.79 -5.29
CA GLN A 86 13.98 -38.39 -6.23
C GLN A 86 12.70 -39.21 -5.97
N LEU A 87 11.60 -38.55 -5.55
CA LEU A 87 10.28 -39.17 -5.57
C LEU A 87 9.68 -39.09 -6.98
N THR A 88 9.16 -40.22 -7.45
CA THR A 88 8.42 -40.32 -8.72
C THR A 88 6.95 -39.99 -8.51
N THR A 89 6.36 -39.28 -9.47
CA THR A 89 4.94 -38.93 -9.47
C THR A 89 4.05 -40.18 -9.43
N ILE A 90 3.06 -40.18 -8.52
CA ILE A 90 1.92 -41.08 -8.58
C ILE A 90 0.70 -40.25 -8.98
N THR A 91 0.06 -40.60 -10.08
CA THR A 91 -1.16 -39.94 -10.56
C THR A 91 -2.35 -40.85 -10.31
N GLU A 92 -3.13 -40.58 -9.27
CA GLU A 92 -4.38 -41.32 -9.01
C GLU A 92 -5.51 -40.33 -8.70
N THR A 93 -6.53 -40.33 -9.57
CA THR A 93 -7.68 -39.42 -9.49
C THR A 93 -8.76 -40.06 -8.63
N ALA A 94 -8.91 -39.59 -7.40
CA ALA A 94 -10.01 -40.00 -6.53
C ALA A 94 -11.33 -39.34 -6.99
N SER A 95 -12.27 -40.14 -7.48
CA SER A 95 -13.61 -39.67 -7.84
C SER A 95 -14.54 -39.64 -6.62
N PHE A 96 -15.20 -38.51 -6.36
CA PHE A 96 -16.30 -38.44 -5.41
C PHE A 96 -17.40 -39.45 -5.77
N ALA A 97 -17.86 -40.22 -4.79
CA ALA A 97 -18.99 -41.13 -4.91
C ALA A 97 -19.80 -41.12 -3.61
N GLU A 98 -21.08 -40.81 -3.71
CA GLU A 98 -22.01 -40.81 -2.57
C GLU A 98 -22.14 -42.23 -1.98
N SER A 99 -22.11 -42.35 -0.64
CA SER A 99 -22.61 -43.54 0.04
C SER A 99 -23.43 -43.17 1.27
N SER A 100 -24.75 -43.15 1.10
CA SER A 100 -25.70 -42.80 2.15
C SER A 100 -25.79 -43.90 3.23
N GLY A 101 -25.50 -43.54 4.48
CA GLY A 101 -26.13 -44.17 5.65
C GLY A 101 -25.27 -45.15 6.45
N PHE A 102 -24.73 -44.67 7.56
CA PHE A 102 -24.64 -45.43 8.80
C PHE A 102 -25.40 -44.69 9.91
N GLY A 103 -26.11 -45.43 10.76
CA GLY A 103 -27.06 -44.87 11.71
C GLY A 103 -26.41 -44.37 13.01
N ALA A 104 -26.91 -43.25 13.54
CA ALA A 104 -26.45 -42.71 14.81
C ALA A 104 -26.76 -43.66 15.98
N SER A 105 -25.73 -44.05 16.72
CA SER A 105 -25.83 -44.63 18.07
C SER A 105 -24.83 -43.92 18.98
N ALA A 106 -25.31 -42.99 19.79
CA ALA A 106 -24.47 -42.21 20.69
C ALA A 106 -23.76 -43.10 21.73
N PRO A 107 -22.46 -42.94 21.97
CA PRO A 107 -21.78 -43.51 23.12
C PRO A 107 -22.38 -42.98 24.43
N SER A 108 -22.38 -43.80 25.48
CA SER A 108 -22.88 -43.43 26.80
C SER A 108 -21.87 -42.60 27.60
N ASN A 109 -22.35 -41.54 28.27
CA ASN A 109 -21.57 -40.77 29.25
C ASN A 109 -21.14 -41.66 30.42
N ASP A 110 -19.89 -42.12 30.45
CA ASP A 110 -19.28 -42.74 31.66
C ASP A 110 -17.73 -42.80 31.61
N ASP A 111 -17.07 -41.71 31.19
CA ASP A 111 -15.72 -41.37 31.68
C ASP A 111 -15.56 -39.84 31.73
N LEU A 112 -15.46 -39.30 32.94
CA LEU A 112 -15.25 -37.86 33.20
C LEU A 112 -13.96 -37.68 34.02
N THR A 113 -12.83 -37.90 33.37
CA THR A 113 -11.53 -37.40 33.79
C THR A 113 -11.15 -36.21 32.91
N GLN A 114 -11.54 -35.00 33.33
CA GLN A 114 -11.00 -33.77 32.75
C GLN A 114 -9.51 -33.69 33.06
N SER A 115 -8.66 -33.76 32.02
CA SER A 115 -7.28 -33.32 32.08
C SER A 115 -7.25 -31.80 32.32
N SER A 116 -6.37 -31.35 33.23
CA SER A 116 -6.19 -29.91 33.47
C SER A 116 -5.56 -29.22 32.24
N PRO A 117 -5.92 -27.97 31.90
CA PRO A 117 -5.41 -27.26 30.70
C PRO A 117 -3.94 -26.81 30.77
N THR A 118 -3.05 -27.57 31.41
CA THR A 118 -1.74 -27.08 31.88
C THR A 118 -0.55 -28.02 31.60
N ASP A 119 -0.66 -28.93 30.62
CA ASP A 119 0.43 -29.88 30.29
C ASP A 119 0.38 -30.35 28.82
N ARG A 120 0.63 -29.44 27.87
CA ARG A 120 1.11 -29.78 26.51
C ARG A 120 2.51 -29.18 26.33
N SER A 121 3.48 -30.01 25.96
CA SER A 121 4.90 -29.66 25.83
C SER A 121 5.30 -29.31 24.39
N GLY A 122 4.47 -28.54 23.69
CA GLY A 122 4.66 -28.13 22.30
C GLY A 122 4.68 -26.62 22.14
N HIS A 123 5.20 -26.13 21.01
CA HIS A 123 5.20 -24.69 20.71
C HIS A 123 3.78 -24.19 20.43
N GLN A 124 3.53 -22.89 20.59
CA GLN A 124 2.29 -22.24 20.15
C GLN A 124 2.64 -21.05 19.28
N LEU A 125 2.01 -20.93 18.11
CA LEU A 125 2.26 -19.85 17.15
C LEU A 125 1.13 -18.82 17.20
N VAL A 126 1.45 -17.55 17.42
CA VAL A 126 0.49 -16.45 17.29
C VAL A 126 0.74 -15.67 15.99
N VAL A 127 -0.11 -15.93 15.01
CA VAL A 127 -0.21 -15.15 13.77
C VAL A 127 -1.09 -13.93 14.03
N ILE A 128 -0.61 -12.73 13.72
CA ILE A 128 -1.38 -11.49 13.82
C ILE A 128 -1.26 -10.74 12.50
N ASP A 129 -2.38 -10.30 11.94
CA ASP A 129 -2.34 -9.43 10.77
C ASP A 129 -2.01 -7.99 11.14
N SER A 130 -1.11 -7.35 10.41
CA SER A 130 -0.70 -5.96 10.68
C SER A 130 -1.76 -4.90 10.38
N ARG A 131 -2.90 -5.26 9.78
CA ARG A 131 -4.12 -4.42 9.70
C ARG A 131 -4.94 -4.42 11.00
N VAL A 132 -4.68 -5.35 11.93
CA VAL A 132 -5.32 -5.37 13.25
C VAL A 132 -4.95 -4.09 14.02
N GLN A 133 -5.97 -3.31 14.38
CA GLN A 133 -5.82 -2.06 15.12
C GLN A 133 -4.94 -2.26 16.37
N ASN A 134 -3.92 -1.43 16.57
CA ASN A 134 -3.03 -1.50 17.74
C ASN A 134 -2.41 -2.90 18.00
N TRP A 135 -2.10 -3.69 16.95
CA TRP A 135 -1.51 -5.04 17.10
C TRP A 135 -0.26 -5.08 17.98
N GLN A 136 0.48 -3.97 18.09
CA GLN A 136 1.66 -3.85 18.97
C GLN A 136 1.29 -4.08 20.45
N THR A 137 0.08 -3.67 20.87
CA THR A 137 -0.44 -3.94 22.21
C THR A 137 -0.67 -5.44 22.44
N LEU A 138 -1.13 -6.17 21.41
CA LEU A 138 -1.31 -7.62 21.46
C LEU A 138 0.06 -8.33 21.56
N VAL A 139 1.04 -7.93 20.73
CA VAL A 139 2.40 -8.49 20.77
C VAL A 139 3.11 -8.22 22.10
N ASN A 140 2.97 -7.01 22.65
CA ASN A 140 3.57 -6.67 23.94
C ASN A 140 3.01 -7.54 25.08
N ASP A 141 1.71 -7.86 25.06
CA ASP A 141 1.09 -8.73 26.08
C ASP A 141 1.63 -10.18 26.03
N LEU A 142 1.80 -10.74 24.83
CA LEU A 142 2.45 -12.05 24.65
C LEU A 142 3.89 -12.04 25.19
N VAL A 143 4.65 -10.99 24.90
CA VAL A 143 6.05 -10.86 25.32
C VAL A 143 6.19 -10.62 26.84
N GLU A 144 5.32 -9.80 27.43
CA GLU A 144 5.38 -9.43 28.86
C GLU A 144 4.75 -10.48 29.78
N GLN A 145 3.59 -11.06 29.42
CA GLN A 145 2.86 -11.98 30.29
C GLN A 145 3.24 -13.45 30.05
N HIS A 146 3.67 -13.80 28.83
CA HIS A 146 3.84 -15.19 28.38
C HIS A 146 5.23 -15.44 27.75
N SER A 147 6.26 -14.72 28.22
CA SER A 147 7.62 -14.79 27.68
C SER A 147 8.14 -16.23 27.55
N GLY A 148 8.47 -16.64 26.31
CA GLY A 148 8.97 -17.98 25.99
C GLY A 148 7.91 -19.08 25.84
N GLN A 149 6.61 -18.75 25.83
CA GLN A 149 5.52 -19.71 25.57
C GLN A 149 5.01 -19.65 24.13
N PHE A 150 5.16 -18.50 23.46
CA PHE A 150 4.66 -18.24 22.11
C PHE A 150 5.78 -17.88 21.13
N GLU A 151 5.75 -18.54 19.97
CA GLU A 151 6.31 -18.01 18.73
C GLU A 151 5.31 -17.01 18.13
N PHE A 152 5.74 -16.04 17.32
CA PHE A 152 4.80 -15.13 16.66
C PHE A 152 5.20 -14.72 15.24
N LEU A 153 4.18 -14.46 14.42
CA LEU A 153 4.28 -14.05 13.02
C LEU A 153 3.37 -12.84 12.78
N LEU A 154 3.96 -11.71 12.39
CA LEU A 154 3.20 -10.56 11.90
C LEU A 154 3.03 -10.68 10.38
N LEU A 155 1.79 -10.74 9.88
CA LEU A 155 1.54 -10.80 8.44
C LEU A 155 1.73 -9.42 7.78
N SER A 156 2.51 -9.40 6.69
CA SER A 156 2.51 -8.30 5.73
C SER A 156 1.14 -8.23 5.04
N PRO A 157 0.52 -7.04 4.92
CA PRO A 157 -0.82 -6.90 4.37
C PRO A 157 -0.84 -6.98 2.83
N THR A 158 0.33 -6.90 2.19
CA THR A 158 0.49 -6.88 0.72
C THR A 158 1.02 -8.21 0.15
N ALA A 159 1.06 -9.26 0.97
CA ALA A 159 1.50 -10.59 0.60
C ALA A 159 0.47 -11.64 1.05
N ASP A 160 0.43 -12.78 0.35
CA ASP A 160 -0.52 -13.85 0.64
C ASP A 160 -0.33 -14.41 2.06
N GLY A 161 -1.37 -14.37 2.88
CA GLY A 161 -1.31 -14.74 4.30
C GLY A 161 -1.11 -16.23 4.51
N ILE A 162 -1.75 -17.08 3.70
CA ILE A 162 -1.57 -18.53 3.80
C ILE A 162 -0.12 -18.91 3.47
N SER A 163 0.46 -18.33 2.43
CA SER A 163 1.86 -18.53 2.05
C SER A 163 2.84 -18.05 3.12
N GLN A 164 2.56 -16.93 3.79
CA GLN A 164 3.33 -16.45 4.94
C GLN A 164 3.28 -17.44 6.11
N VAL A 165 2.09 -17.94 6.49
CA VAL A 165 1.94 -18.92 7.58
C VAL A 165 2.57 -20.27 7.21
N THR A 166 2.34 -20.80 6.01
CA THR A 166 2.99 -22.03 5.53
C THR A 166 4.51 -21.92 5.58
N SER A 167 5.08 -20.80 5.11
CA SER A 167 6.54 -20.58 5.12
C SER A 167 7.10 -20.50 6.55
N ALA A 168 6.38 -19.86 7.47
CA ALA A 168 6.76 -19.81 8.88
C ALA A 168 6.72 -21.21 9.53
N LEU A 169 5.65 -21.97 9.30
CA LEU A 169 5.48 -23.33 9.86
C LEU A 169 6.58 -24.32 9.45
N THR A 170 7.29 -24.10 8.33
CA THR A 170 8.47 -24.93 7.99
C THR A 170 9.64 -24.84 8.97
N GLN A 171 9.64 -23.84 9.87
CA GLN A 171 10.71 -23.60 10.85
C GLN A 171 10.51 -24.36 12.17
N TRP A 172 9.31 -24.92 12.40
CA TRP A 172 8.93 -25.54 13.67
C TRP A 172 8.38 -26.96 13.49
N THR A 173 8.48 -27.76 14.55
CA THR A 173 7.72 -29.01 14.72
C THR A 173 7.02 -28.96 16.07
N ASP A 174 6.08 -29.89 16.29
CA ASP A 174 5.38 -30.04 17.56
C ASP A 174 4.61 -28.77 17.98
N ILE A 175 4.03 -28.05 16.99
CA ILE A 175 3.10 -26.95 17.19
C ILE A 175 1.80 -27.51 17.78
N SER A 176 1.53 -27.12 19.02
CA SER A 176 0.34 -27.52 19.79
C SER A 176 -0.85 -26.60 19.59
N ALA A 177 -0.62 -25.35 19.17
CA ALA A 177 -1.69 -24.46 18.75
C ALA A 177 -1.23 -23.42 17.71
N ILE A 178 -2.14 -23.01 16.83
CA ILE A 178 -2.02 -21.80 16.01
C ILE A 178 -3.15 -20.83 16.38
N HIS A 179 -2.79 -19.67 16.92
CA HIS A 179 -3.69 -18.54 17.12
C HIS A 179 -3.60 -17.62 15.91
N ILE A 180 -4.71 -17.29 15.27
CA ILE A 180 -4.75 -16.37 14.12
C ILE A 180 -5.66 -15.20 14.45
N VAL A 181 -5.07 -14.01 14.63
CA VAL A 181 -5.80 -12.75 14.87
C VAL A 181 -5.84 -11.94 13.59
N SER A 182 -7.04 -11.73 13.04
CA SER A 182 -7.25 -10.82 11.91
C SER A 182 -8.69 -10.34 11.83
N HIS A 183 -8.97 -9.46 10.87
CA HIS A 183 -10.33 -9.03 10.58
C HIS A 183 -11.09 -10.03 9.71
N GLY A 184 -12.41 -10.12 9.92
CA GLY A 184 -13.32 -10.99 9.17
C GLY A 184 -14.76 -10.49 9.07
N THR A 185 -15.63 -11.37 8.58
CA THR A 185 -17.09 -11.27 8.47
C THR A 185 -17.69 -12.64 8.79
N ASP A 186 -19.02 -12.77 8.75
CA ASP A 186 -19.77 -14.03 8.95
C ASP A 186 -19.42 -15.21 8.00
N SER A 187 -18.57 -14.97 7.01
CA SER A 187 -18.24 -15.87 5.90
C SER A 187 -16.79 -15.77 5.41
N GLN A 188 -15.97 -14.84 5.94
CA GLN A 188 -14.64 -14.53 5.40
C GLN A 188 -13.63 -14.12 6.50
N LEU A 189 -12.38 -14.60 6.41
CA LEU A 189 -11.24 -14.17 7.22
C LEU A 189 -10.14 -13.61 6.31
N VAL A 190 -9.65 -12.39 6.57
CA VAL A 190 -8.68 -11.73 5.68
C VAL A 190 -7.27 -11.87 6.24
N LEU A 191 -6.36 -12.57 5.57
CA LEU A 191 -4.99 -12.85 6.04
C LEU A 191 -3.96 -12.32 5.03
N GLY A 192 -3.16 -11.33 5.42
CA GLY A 192 -2.33 -10.57 4.49
C GLY A 192 -3.19 -9.94 3.39
N SER A 193 -2.86 -10.23 2.12
CA SER A 193 -3.69 -9.89 0.95
C SER A 193 -4.70 -10.97 0.57
N THR A 194 -4.79 -12.08 1.32
CA THR A 194 -5.70 -13.20 1.06
C THR A 194 -7.06 -12.94 1.71
N ILE A 195 -8.16 -13.11 0.97
CA ILE A 195 -9.50 -13.28 1.56
C ILE A 195 -9.80 -14.78 1.56
N LEU A 196 -9.89 -15.38 2.76
CA LEU A 196 -10.17 -16.80 2.96
C LEU A 196 -11.66 -17.00 3.27
N SER A 197 -12.35 -17.76 2.43
CA SER A 197 -13.77 -18.13 2.54
C SER A 197 -13.95 -19.58 2.06
N ALA A 198 -15.15 -20.15 2.19
CA ALA A 198 -15.46 -21.46 1.60
C ALA A 198 -15.23 -21.49 0.07
N GLU A 199 -15.44 -20.37 -0.64
CA GLU A 199 -15.18 -20.28 -2.09
C GLU A 199 -13.69 -20.24 -2.44
N THR A 200 -12.87 -19.54 -1.63
CA THR A 200 -11.45 -19.30 -1.96
C THR A 200 -10.50 -20.35 -1.36
N LEU A 201 -10.85 -20.96 -0.22
CA LEU A 201 -10.07 -21.99 0.46
C LEU A 201 -9.59 -23.15 -0.44
N PRO A 202 -10.36 -23.66 -1.43
CA PRO A 202 -9.90 -24.70 -2.33
C PRO A 202 -8.63 -24.36 -3.13
N ALA A 203 -8.34 -23.08 -3.37
CA ALA A 203 -7.10 -22.64 -4.01
C ALA A 203 -5.86 -22.84 -3.11
N PHE A 204 -6.06 -22.92 -1.79
CA PHE A 204 -5.01 -23.02 -0.77
C PHE A 204 -4.87 -24.43 -0.18
N ALA A 205 -5.65 -25.40 -0.66
CA ALA A 205 -5.75 -26.73 -0.06
C ALA A 205 -4.39 -27.46 0.05
N GLU A 206 -3.53 -27.38 -0.98
CA GLU A 206 -2.18 -27.98 -0.92
C GLU A 206 -1.28 -27.34 0.14
N GLN A 207 -1.48 -26.06 0.47
CA GLN A 207 -0.71 -25.34 1.49
C GLN A 207 -1.23 -25.62 2.89
N LEU A 208 -2.55 -25.70 3.07
CA LEU A 208 -3.20 -26.06 4.33
C LEU A 208 -2.87 -27.52 4.72
N LEU A 209 -2.86 -28.44 3.74
CA LEU A 209 -2.38 -29.82 3.90
C LEU A 209 -0.89 -29.93 4.27
N GLN A 210 -0.08 -28.88 4.09
CA GLN A 210 1.31 -28.88 4.58
C GLN A 210 1.41 -28.52 6.07
N TRP A 211 0.44 -27.81 6.64
CA TRP A 211 0.46 -27.40 8.05
C TRP A 211 0.48 -28.62 8.98
N GLN A 212 -0.21 -29.72 8.60
CA GLN A 212 -0.26 -30.99 9.36
C GLN A 212 1.13 -31.58 9.72
N TYR A 213 2.19 -31.20 9.01
CA TYR A 213 3.55 -31.69 9.28
C TYR A 213 4.30 -30.92 10.37
N ALA A 214 3.83 -29.72 10.73
CA ALA A 214 4.35 -28.94 11.86
C ALA A 214 3.51 -29.14 13.14
N LEU A 215 2.23 -29.52 12.99
CA LEU A 215 1.27 -29.69 14.07
C LEU A 215 1.46 -30.99 14.86
N THR A 216 1.00 -30.98 16.12
CA THR A 216 0.78 -32.23 16.90
C THR A 216 -0.56 -32.87 16.54
N THR A 217 -0.76 -34.15 16.93
CA THR A 217 -2.01 -34.91 16.69
C THR A 217 -3.26 -34.27 17.30
N ASP A 218 -3.08 -33.48 18.35
CA ASP A 218 -4.14 -32.82 19.11
C ASP A 218 -3.99 -31.29 19.03
N ALA A 219 -3.56 -30.76 17.88
CA ALA A 219 -3.30 -29.34 17.73
C ALA A 219 -4.60 -28.54 17.56
N ASP A 220 -4.66 -27.37 18.21
CA ASP A 220 -5.78 -26.43 18.12
C ASP A 220 -5.49 -25.28 17.12
N ILE A 221 -6.49 -24.85 16.34
CA ILE A 221 -6.44 -23.61 15.56
C ILE A 221 -7.52 -22.65 16.08
N LEU A 222 -7.10 -21.50 16.60
CA LEU A 222 -7.99 -20.50 17.21
C LEU A 222 -8.06 -19.25 16.31
N LEU A 223 -9.19 -19.07 15.63
CA LEU A 223 -9.43 -17.98 14.69
C LEU A 223 -10.17 -16.81 15.37
N TYR A 224 -9.40 -15.80 15.77
CA TYR A 224 -9.94 -14.54 16.28
C TYR A 224 -10.25 -13.63 15.08
N GLY A 225 -11.50 -13.67 14.62
CA GLY A 225 -12.06 -12.81 13.57
C GLY A 225 -13.54 -12.58 13.85
N CYS A 226 -14.05 -11.39 13.53
CA CYS A 226 -15.42 -10.98 13.88
C CYS A 226 -16.46 -11.80 13.12
N ASP A 227 -17.43 -12.34 13.87
CA ASP A 227 -18.60 -13.11 13.43
C ASP A 227 -18.30 -14.38 12.60
N LEU A 228 -17.04 -14.82 12.47
CA LEU A 228 -16.55 -15.77 11.44
C LEU A 228 -17.35 -17.07 11.25
N ALA A 229 -18.00 -17.59 12.28
CA ALA A 229 -18.83 -18.80 12.23
C ALA A 229 -20.32 -18.54 12.53
N ALA A 230 -20.79 -17.29 12.39
CA ALA A 230 -22.19 -16.90 12.60
C ALA A 230 -23.13 -17.37 11.47
N GLY A 231 -22.63 -17.46 10.24
CA GLY A 231 -23.35 -17.95 9.06
C GLY A 231 -22.96 -19.37 8.65
N ASP A 232 -23.82 -20.01 7.85
CA ASP A 232 -23.59 -21.37 7.32
C ASP A 232 -22.28 -21.44 6.48
N ASP A 233 -22.06 -20.47 5.59
CA ASP A 233 -20.86 -20.36 4.74
C ASP A 233 -19.56 -20.20 5.57
N GLY A 234 -19.64 -19.47 6.69
CA GLY A 234 -18.53 -19.35 7.65
C GLY A 234 -18.24 -20.67 8.36
N GLN A 235 -19.27 -21.43 8.72
CA GLN A 235 -19.11 -22.76 9.31
C GLN A 235 -18.54 -23.78 8.31
N GLU A 236 -18.89 -23.71 7.02
CA GLU A 236 -18.27 -24.53 5.95
C GLU A 236 -16.77 -24.22 5.78
N LEU A 237 -16.36 -22.95 5.95
CA LEU A 237 -14.94 -22.56 6.02
C LEU A 237 -14.24 -23.24 7.21
N ILE A 238 -14.84 -23.22 8.41
CA ILE A 238 -14.24 -23.87 9.61
C ILE A 238 -14.16 -25.39 9.43
N GLU A 239 -15.21 -26.03 8.91
CA GLU A 239 -15.23 -27.49 8.67
C GLU A 239 -14.21 -27.91 7.61
N SER A 240 -14.03 -27.10 6.56
CA SER A 240 -13.00 -27.30 5.54
C SER A 240 -11.58 -27.14 6.11
N LEU A 241 -11.35 -26.18 7.01
CA LEU A 241 -10.05 -26.00 7.69
C LEU A 241 -9.71 -27.18 8.61
N HIS A 242 -10.68 -27.65 9.40
CA HIS A 242 -10.54 -28.84 10.25
C HIS A 242 -10.13 -30.06 9.42
N ILE A 243 -10.82 -30.31 8.30
CA ILE A 243 -10.55 -31.45 7.40
C ILE A 243 -9.19 -31.36 6.71
N LEU A 244 -8.75 -30.17 6.27
CA LEU A 244 -7.49 -30.00 5.53
C LEU A 244 -6.24 -29.96 6.43
N THR A 245 -6.35 -29.42 7.64
CA THR A 245 -5.22 -29.31 8.57
C THR A 245 -5.08 -30.52 9.50
N GLY A 246 -6.19 -31.23 9.75
CA GLY A 246 -6.27 -32.29 10.75
C GLY A 246 -6.31 -31.78 12.19
N ALA A 247 -6.38 -30.46 12.39
CA ALA A 247 -6.43 -29.78 13.68
C ALA A 247 -7.86 -29.57 14.15
N ASP A 248 -8.08 -29.49 15.46
CA ASP A 248 -9.35 -29.06 16.03
C ASP A 248 -9.44 -27.52 15.93
N VAL A 249 -10.60 -26.96 15.56
CA VAL A 249 -10.72 -25.54 15.14
C VAL A 249 -11.78 -24.79 15.93
N ALA A 250 -11.43 -23.60 16.41
CA ALA A 250 -12.29 -22.67 17.13
C ALA A 250 -12.45 -21.35 16.36
N ALA A 251 -13.68 -20.81 16.31
CA ALA A 251 -13.99 -19.51 15.72
C ALA A 251 -15.09 -18.78 16.50
N SER A 252 -15.12 -17.45 16.40
CA SER A 252 -16.17 -16.63 17.00
C SER A 252 -17.45 -16.65 16.17
N THR A 253 -18.60 -16.56 16.86
CA THR A 253 -19.94 -16.40 16.29
C THR A 253 -20.51 -15.00 16.51
N ASN A 254 -19.70 -14.08 17.05
CA ASN A 254 -20.09 -12.75 17.46
C ASN A 254 -18.98 -11.71 17.19
N VAL A 255 -19.18 -10.47 17.64
CA VAL A 255 -18.17 -9.42 17.49
C VAL A 255 -16.91 -9.75 18.29
N THR A 256 -15.81 -10.08 17.60
CA THR A 256 -14.52 -10.32 18.26
C THR A 256 -13.79 -8.99 18.49
N GLY A 257 -13.45 -8.67 19.73
CA GLY A 257 -12.70 -7.45 20.09
C GLY A 257 -13.10 -6.81 21.42
N SER A 258 -13.24 -5.48 21.41
CA SER A 258 -13.49 -4.71 22.63
C SER A 258 -14.93 -4.77 23.11
N ALA A 259 -15.12 -4.96 24.41
CA ALA A 259 -16.41 -4.80 25.09
C ALA A 259 -16.99 -3.38 24.95
N ALA A 260 -16.17 -2.38 24.63
CA ALA A 260 -16.63 -1.03 24.28
C ALA A 260 -17.48 -1.00 22.99
N TYR A 261 -17.21 -1.92 22.06
CA TYR A 261 -17.93 -2.10 20.79
C TYR A 261 -18.84 -3.34 20.81
N ALA A 262 -19.25 -3.76 22.01
CA ALA A 262 -20.08 -4.93 22.29
C ALA A 262 -19.48 -6.29 21.88
N GLY A 263 -18.15 -6.35 21.69
CA GLY A 263 -17.45 -7.59 21.40
C GLY A 263 -16.77 -8.24 22.60
N ASP A 264 -16.32 -9.48 22.43
CA ASP A 264 -15.44 -10.16 23.38
C ASP A 264 -14.37 -11.04 22.68
N TRP A 265 -13.78 -12.01 23.38
CA TRP A 265 -12.67 -12.84 22.87
C TRP A 265 -12.95 -14.35 22.96
N SER A 266 -14.22 -14.72 23.12
CA SER A 266 -14.71 -16.09 23.08
C SER A 266 -14.73 -16.61 21.64
N LEU A 267 -14.59 -17.93 21.50
CA LEU A 267 -14.74 -18.65 20.24
C LEU A 267 -15.82 -19.70 20.46
N GLU A 268 -17.10 -19.39 20.19
CA GLU A 268 -18.23 -20.25 20.56
C GLU A 268 -18.44 -21.43 19.59
N TYR A 269 -17.97 -21.31 18.35
CA TYR A 269 -18.05 -22.38 17.37
C TYR A 269 -16.78 -23.22 17.43
N THR A 270 -16.93 -24.52 17.64
CA THR A 270 -15.81 -25.46 17.77
C THR A 270 -16.06 -26.75 17.02
N LEU A 271 -15.04 -27.20 16.29
CA LEU A 271 -14.97 -28.54 15.70
C LEU A 271 -13.81 -29.29 16.36
N GLY A 272 -14.12 -30.46 16.93
CA GLY A 272 -13.18 -31.21 17.77
C GLY A 272 -13.23 -30.83 19.25
N ARG A 273 -12.07 -30.82 19.92
CA ARG A 273 -11.90 -30.58 21.36
C ARG A 273 -10.87 -29.50 21.65
N ILE A 274 -11.35 -28.26 21.71
CA ILE A 274 -10.51 -27.12 22.03
C ILE A 274 -10.05 -27.18 23.49
N GLU A 275 -8.76 -27.43 23.67
CA GLU A 275 -8.13 -27.62 24.98
C GLU A 275 -7.11 -26.50 25.28
N THR A 276 -6.64 -25.81 24.24
CA THR A 276 -5.85 -24.57 24.32
C THR A 276 -6.66 -23.37 24.81
N ALA A 277 -6.06 -22.56 25.69
CA ALA A 277 -6.62 -21.31 26.17
C ALA A 277 -6.34 -20.13 25.22
N THR A 278 -7.13 -19.07 25.29
CA THR A 278 -6.90 -17.84 24.51
C THR A 278 -5.55 -17.21 24.83
N ALA A 279 -4.79 -16.79 23.81
CA ALA A 279 -3.39 -16.35 23.97
C ALA A 279 -3.20 -15.03 24.73
N PHE A 280 -4.23 -14.17 24.76
CA PHE A 280 -4.15 -12.82 25.31
C PHE A 280 -4.65 -12.74 26.75
N SER A 281 -3.98 -11.93 27.55
CA SER A 281 -4.32 -11.75 28.96
C SER A 281 -5.66 -11.03 29.15
N THR A 282 -6.26 -11.20 30.33
CA THR A 282 -7.44 -10.43 30.75
C THR A 282 -7.17 -8.93 30.85
N GLN A 283 -5.90 -8.49 30.88
CA GLN A 283 -5.54 -7.07 30.91
C GLN A 283 -5.61 -6.45 29.52
N VAL A 284 -5.13 -7.14 28.46
CA VAL A 284 -5.26 -6.63 27.08
C VAL A 284 -6.67 -6.80 26.54
N THR A 285 -7.29 -7.98 26.70
CA THR A 285 -8.65 -8.24 26.17
C THR A 285 -9.73 -7.30 26.74
N SER A 286 -9.50 -6.71 27.93
CA SER A 286 -10.40 -5.72 28.55
C SER A 286 -10.06 -4.25 28.27
N ASN A 287 -8.90 -3.94 27.66
CA ASN A 287 -8.45 -2.56 27.39
C ASN A 287 -8.05 -2.32 25.92
N TRP A 288 -8.04 -3.34 25.07
CA TRP A 288 -7.87 -3.18 23.62
C TRP A 288 -9.08 -2.43 23.06
N ASP A 289 -8.81 -1.39 22.27
CA ASP A 289 -9.78 -0.43 21.75
C ASP A 289 -9.88 -0.63 20.23
N GLY A 290 -10.71 -1.59 19.83
CA GLY A 290 -10.92 -1.96 18.42
C GLY A 290 -11.92 -3.11 18.25
N ARG A 291 -12.14 -3.49 16.98
CA ARG A 291 -12.99 -4.61 16.56
C ARG A 291 -12.37 -5.33 15.35
N LEU A 292 -12.60 -6.63 15.21
CA LEU A 292 -12.01 -7.45 14.14
C LEU A 292 -12.94 -7.63 12.92
N SER A 293 -13.76 -6.63 12.58
CA SER A 293 -14.65 -6.66 11.41
C SER A 293 -14.01 -6.00 10.18
N VAL A 294 -14.34 -6.49 8.99
CA VAL A 294 -14.15 -5.76 7.72
C VAL A 294 -15.48 -5.30 7.13
N ILE A 295 -15.41 -4.34 6.21
CA ILE A 295 -16.48 -3.97 5.30
C ILE A 295 -15.97 -4.30 3.88
N THR A 296 -16.56 -5.30 3.23
CA THR A 296 -16.14 -5.74 1.89
C THR A 296 -16.82 -4.91 0.80
N VAL A 297 -16.04 -4.38 -0.15
CA VAL A 297 -16.53 -3.85 -1.42
C VAL A 297 -16.45 -4.96 -2.46
N ASP A 298 -17.56 -5.31 -3.09
CA ASP A 298 -17.71 -6.46 -4.00
C ASP A 298 -18.30 -6.07 -5.38
N THR A 299 -18.71 -4.81 -5.56
CA THR A 299 -19.23 -4.24 -6.81
C THR A 299 -18.40 -3.05 -7.32
N ASP A 300 -18.33 -2.87 -8.65
CA ASP A 300 -17.76 -1.67 -9.28
C ASP A 300 -18.78 -0.52 -9.46
N SER A 301 -20.02 -0.72 -9.03
CA SER A 301 -21.10 0.26 -9.15
C SER A 301 -21.05 1.33 -8.04
N ASP A 302 -21.08 2.61 -8.44
CA ASP A 302 -21.10 3.79 -7.55
C ASP A 302 -22.53 4.18 -7.14
N THR A 303 -23.30 3.24 -6.60
CA THR A 303 -24.70 3.42 -6.19
C THR A 303 -24.88 3.33 -4.67
N ILE A 304 -26.02 3.82 -4.16
CA ILE A 304 -26.47 3.52 -2.79
C ILE A 304 -27.78 2.77 -2.93
N ASP A 305 -27.75 1.46 -2.78
CA ASP A 305 -28.91 0.57 -2.86
C ASP A 305 -28.67 -0.72 -2.07
N GLY A 306 -28.64 -0.63 -0.74
CA GLY A 306 -28.62 -1.77 0.19
C GLY A 306 -29.86 -2.69 0.15
N SER A 307 -30.45 -2.89 -1.02
CA SER A 307 -31.40 -3.95 -1.37
C SER A 307 -30.95 -4.81 -2.57
N ASP A 308 -29.82 -4.47 -3.23
CA ASP A 308 -29.26 -5.25 -4.34
C ASP A 308 -28.44 -6.47 -3.91
N GLY A 309 -27.92 -6.47 -2.68
CA GLY A 309 -27.15 -7.56 -2.07
C GLY A 309 -25.64 -7.46 -2.24
N VAL A 310 -25.13 -6.30 -2.68
CA VAL A 310 -23.69 -5.97 -2.76
C VAL A 310 -23.39 -4.72 -1.91
N THR A 311 -22.13 -4.30 -1.84
CA THR A 311 -21.68 -3.10 -1.13
C THR A 311 -20.72 -2.30 -2.00
N SER A 312 -21.12 -1.09 -2.38
CA SER A 312 -20.24 -0.16 -3.10
C SER A 312 -19.17 0.45 -2.18
N LEU A 313 -18.08 0.97 -2.75
CA LEU A 313 -17.11 1.79 -2.01
C LEU A 313 -17.77 3.01 -1.34
N ARG A 314 -18.83 3.55 -1.95
CA ARG A 314 -19.59 4.68 -1.40
C ARG A 314 -20.33 4.28 -0.13
N GLU A 315 -20.95 3.10 -0.11
CA GLU A 315 -21.62 2.54 1.07
C GLU A 315 -20.61 2.11 2.13
N ALA A 316 -19.48 1.52 1.74
CA ALA A 316 -18.42 1.15 2.68
C ALA A 316 -17.84 2.36 3.44
N ILE A 317 -17.62 3.50 2.75
CA ILE A 317 -17.19 4.74 3.41
C ILE A 317 -18.32 5.33 4.29
N ILE A 318 -19.59 5.21 3.89
CA ILE A 318 -20.74 5.63 4.73
C ILE A 318 -20.83 4.78 6.00
N ALA A 319 -20.61 3.46 5.89
CA ALA A 319 -20.63 2.53 7.01
C ALA A 319 -19.48 2.82 7.98
N ALA A 320 -18.24 2.94 7.49
CA ALA A 320 -17.08 3.27 8.32
C ALA A 320 -17.25 4.61 9.07
N ASN A 321 -17.73 5.65 8.38
CA ASN A 321 -18.02 6.95 9.02
C ASN A 321 -19.20 6.91 10.03
N ALA A 322 -19.98 5.83 10.07
CA ALA A 322 -21.10 5.67 11.00
C ALA A 322 -20.75 4.84 12.25
N THR A 323 -19.53 4.26 12.30
CA THR A 323 -19.03 3.46 13.42
C THR A 323 -17.81 4.08 14.09
N ALA A 324 -17.55 3.66 15.33
CA ALA A 324 -16.41 4.10 16.13
C ALA A 324 -15.42 2.94 16.32
N GLY A 325 -14.13 3.28 16.43
CA GLY A 325 -13.01 2.36 16.27
C GLY A 325 -12.26 2.63 14.95
N GLN A 326 -11.23 1.85 14.64
CA GLN A 326 -10.64 1.84 13.30
C GLN A 326 -11.33 0.77 12.45
N ASP A 327 -11.89 1.18 11.32
CA ASP A 327 -12.55 0.26 10.39
C ASP A 327 -11.63 -0.17 9.24
N VAL A 328 -11.94 -1.31 8.62
CA VAL A 328 -11.15 -1.87 7.52
C VAL A 328 -12.06 -2.15 6.33
N ILE A 329 -11.90 -1.37 5.25
CA ILE A 329 -12.57 -1.55 3.97
C ILE A 329 -11.66 -2.40 3.07
N VAL A 330 -12.14 -3.58 2.67
CA VAL A 330 -11.45 -4.53 1.77
C VAL A 330 -12.18 -4.63 0.43
N PHE A 331 -11.56 -5.26 -0.57
CA PHE A 331 -12.10 -5.35 -1.93
C PHE A 331 -12.09 -6.81 -2.42
N ASN A 332 -13.25 -7.31 -2.83
CA ASN A 332 -13.44 -8.64 -3.42
C ASN A 332 -14.41 -8.57 -4.61
N LEU A 333 -14.11 -7.70 -5.58
CA LEU A 333 -14.95 -7.50 -6.77
C LEU A 333 -14.95 -8.77 -7.63
N ALA A 334 -16.14 -9.18 -8.06
CA ALA A 334 -16.33 -10.41 -8.82
C ALA A 334 -15.66 -10.37 -10.21
N GLY A 335 -14.86 -11.38 -10.51
CA GLY A 335 -14.15 -11.54 -11.78
C GLY A 335 -12.68 -11.13 -11.73
N ALA A 336 -11.88 -11.63 -12.67
CA ALA A 336 -10.42 -11.43 -12.66
C ALA A 336 -9.98 -10.22 -13.48
N GLY A 337 -9.05 -9.43 -12.93
CA GLY A 337 -8.29 -8.42 -13.66
C GLY A 337 -8.47 -7.00 -13.11
N LEU A 338 -8.71 -6.04 -14.01
CA LEU A 338 -8.75 -4.61 -13.72
C LEU A 338 -10.19 -4.12 -13.60
N HIS A 339 -10.55 -3.56 -12.43
CA HIS A 339 -11.87 -3.01 -12.15
C HIS A 339 -11.84 -1.47 -12.14
N THR A 340 -12.97 -0.81 -12.41
CA THR A 340 -13.03 0.66 -12.42
C THR A 340 -14.36 1.16 -11.92
N ILE A 341 -14.36 1.65 -10.67
CA ILE A 341 -15.49 2.30 -10.02
C ILE A 341 -15.69 3.67 -10.67
N ALA A 342 -16.72 3.78 -11.51
CA ALA A 342 -17.00 4.96 -12.32
C ALA A 342 -17.88 5.96 -11.55
N LEU A 343 -17.27 6.97 -10.94
CA LEU A 343 -17.96 7.87 -10.02
C LEU A 343 -18.81 8.91 -10.76
N THR A 344 -20.04 9.09 -10.29
CA THR A 344 -20.99 10.08 -10.83
C THR A 344 -21.17 11.31 -9.92
N SER A 345 -20.62 11.26 -8.72
CA SER A 345 -20.60 12.36 -7.76
C SER A 345 -19.44 12.20 -6.76
N VAL A 346 -19.13 13.24 -5.98
CA VAL A 346 -18.11 13.17 -4.92
C VAL A 346 -18.36 11.96 -4.00
N LEU A 347 -17.31 11.22 -3.65
CA LEU A 347 -17.40 10.21 -2.59
C LEU A 347 -17.68 10.87 -1.23
N PRO A 348 -18.23 10.14 -0.24
CA PRO A 348 -18.37 10.69 1.10
C PRO A 348 -16.99 11.08 1.66
N THR A 349 -16.93 12.20 2.39
CA THR A 349 -15.71 12.58 3.11
C THR A 349 -15.41 11.56 4.19
N ILE A 350 -14.16 11.13 4.31
CA ILE A 350 -13.71 10.22 5.37
C ILE A 350 -13.49 11.04 6.65
N THR A 351 -14.29 10.80 7.68
CA THR A 351 -14.32 11.57 8.94
C THR A 351 -13.76 10.82 10.14
N GLU A 352 -13.74 9.49 10.11
CA GLU A 352 -13.22 8.63 11.18
C GLU A 352 -11.98 7.84 10.71
N SER A 353 -11.38 7.05 11.61
CA SER A 353 -10.22 6.21 11.29
C SER A 353 -10.62 4.99 10.46
N VAL A 354 -10.01 4.83 9.28
CA VAL A 354 -10.31 3.72 8.37
C VAL A 354 -9.09 3.31 7.56
N ILE A 355 -8.91 2.00 7.37
CA ILE A 355 -7.97 1.40 6.42
C ILE A 355 -8.74 1.05 5.16
N ILE A 356 -8.43 1.69 4.03
CA ILE A 356 -8.98 1.36 2.70
C ILE A 356 -7.91 0.56 1.96
N ASP A 357 -8.11 -0.76 1.83
CA ASP A 357 -7.10 -1.69 1.36
C ASP A 357 -7.51 -2.46 0.11
N ALA A 358 -7.27 -1.86 -1.06
CA ALA A 358 -7.49 -2.49 -2.35
C ALA A 358 -6.37 -3.48 -2.77
N THR A 359 -5.39 -3.76 -1.89
CA THR A 359 -4.42 -4.85 -2.13
C THR A 359 -5.01 -6.23 -1.81
N THR A 360 -6.16 -6.26 -1.13
CA THR A 360 -6.96 -7.48 -0.87
C THR A 360 -7.71 -8.02 -2.09
N GLN A 361 -7.80 -7.25 -3.19
CA GLN A 361 -8.43 -7.72 -4.44
C GLN A 361 -7.66 -8.91 -5.02
N ALA A 362 -8.37 -10.01 -5.28
CA ALA A 362 -7.81 -11.24 -5.82
C ALA A 362 -6.99 -10.99 -7.11
N GLY A 363 -5.71 -11.37 -7.07
CA GLY A 363 -4.75 -11.19 -8.18
C GLY A 363 -3.84 -9.96 -8.07
N TYR A 364 -3.87 -9.21 -6.97
CA TYR A 364 -2.95 -8.08 -6.74
C TYR A 364 -1.49 -8.55 -6.70
N THR A 365 -0.62 -7.91 -7.50
CA THR A 365 0.83 -8.17 -7.53
C THR A 365 1.62 -6.86 -7.62
N GLU A 366 1.72 -6.13 -6.50
CA GLU A 366 2.42 -4.83 -6.38
C GLU A 366 1.93 -3.72 -7.33
N ALA A 367 0.73 -3.87 -7.90
CA ALA A 367 0.12 -2.92 -8.81
C ALA A 367 -1.40 -2.84 -8.57
N PRO A 368 -1.99 -1.63 -8.41
CA PRO A 368 -3.43 -1.45 -8.27
C PRO A 368 -4.26 -2.19 -9.31
N LEU A 369 -5.28 -2.93 -8.85
CA LEU A 369 -6.32 -3.54 -9.67
C LEU A 369 -7.60 -2.70 -9.73
N ILE A 370 -7.86 -1.91 -8.68
CA ILE A 370 -9.07 -1.11 -8.52
C ILE A 370 -8.77 0.35 -8.87
N ALA A 371 -9.48 0.91 -9.86
CA ALA A 371 -9.50 2.36 -10.08
C ALA A 371 -10.77 3.01 -9.52
N ILE A 372 -10.63 4.16 -8.88
CA ILE A 372 -11.72 5.13 -8.70
C ILE A 372 -11.57 6.24 -9.74
N ASN A 373 -12.60 6.45 -10.56
CA ASN A 373 -12.54 7.27 -11.76
C ASN A 373 -13.49 8.47 -11.67
N GLY A 374 -12.91 9.66 -11.50
CA GLY A 374 -13.63 10.93 -11.29
C GLY A 374 -14.19 11.60 -12.53
N SER A 375 -14.02 11.03 -13.73
CA SER A 375 -14.31 11.72 -15.01
C SER A 375 -15.75 12.18 -15.20
N ALA A 376 -16.72 11.61 -14.47
CA ALA A 376 -18.12 12.04 -14.45
C ALA A 376 -18.57 12.66 -13.11
N ALA A 377 -17.70 12.74 -12.10
CA ALA A 377 -18.03 13.15 -10.73
C ALA A 377 -18.11 14.68 -10.51
N GLY A 378 -17.69 15.47 -11.50
CA GLY A 378 -17.73 16.94 -11.48
C GLY A 378 -16.46 17.59 -10.89
N ALA A 379 -16.61 18.81 -10.38
CA ALA A 379 -15.51 19.61 -9.83
C ALA A 379 -15.13 19.17 -8.41
N VAL A 380 -14.57 17.95 -8.28
CA VAL A 380 -14.39 17.25 -7.00
C VAL A 380 -13.02 16.56 -6.91
N ASN A 381 -12.53 16.36 -5.69
CA ASN A 381 -11.36 15.53 -5.39
C ASN A 381 -11.71 14.03 -5.44
N GLY A 382 -10.70 13.16 -5.52
CA GLY A 382 -10.88 11.71 -5.43
C GLY A 382 -11.28 11.24 -4.04
N LEU A 383 -10.40 11.46 -3.06
CA LEU A 383 -10.69 11.23 -1.65
C LEU A 383 -10.54 12.54 -0.86
N ASN A 384 -11.49 12.81 0.03
CA ASN A 384 -11.43 13.88 1.02
C ASN A 384 -11.27 13.25 2.39
N VAL A 385 -10.13 13.48 3.06
CA VAL A 385 -9.81 12.94 4.38
C VAL A 385 -9.79 14.09 5.40
N ILE A 386 -10.61 13.97 6.44
CA ILE A 386 -10.72 14.95 7.55
C ILE A 386 -10.57 14.28 8.94
N GLY A 387 -10.79 12.97 9.05
CA GLY A 387 -10.42 12.19 10.24
C GLY A 387 -8.91 12.10 10.45
N SER A 388 -8.48 11.29 11.42
CA SER A 388 -7.07 10.92 11.63
C SER A 388 -6.86 9.41 11.44
N ASP A 389 -5.61 8.98 11.34
CA ASP A 389 -5.17 7.57 11.34
C ASP A 389 -5.69 6.74 10.13
N VAL A 390 -6.21 7.43 9.11
CA VAL A 390 -6.68 6.84 7.84
C VAL A 390 -5.53 6.28 7.00
N THR A 391 -5.66 5.04 6.55
CA THR A 391 -4.77 4.39 5.59
C THR A 391 -5.47 4.22 4.23
N VAL A 392 -4.77 4.43 3.12
CA VAL A 392 -5.26 4.14 1.76
C VAL A 392 -4.14 3.43 0.97
N ARG A 393 -4.41 2.22 0.49
CA ARG A 393 -3.47 1.47 -0.36
C ARG A 393 -4.13 0.68 -1.48
N GLY A 394 -3.34 0.43 -2.54
CA GLY A 394 -3.72 -0.42 -3.69
C GLY A 394 -4.69 0.21 -4.69
N LEU A 395 -5.02 1.51 -4.58
CA LEU A 395 -5.96 2.19 -5.47
C LEU A 395 -5.27 2.91 -6.63
N ALA A 396 -5.93 2.97 -7.78
CA ALA A 396 -5.66 3.95 -8.82
C ALA A 396 -6.68 5.12 -8.73
N ILE A 397 -6.21 6.33 -8.45
CA ILE A 397 -7.04 7.52 -8.22
C ILE A 397 -6.86 8.48 -9.39
N VAL A 398 -7.87 8.53 -10.27
CA VAL A 398 -7.70 9.03 -11.65
C VAL A 398 -8.86 9.89 -12.16
N ASN A 399 -8.54 10.80 -13.09
CA ASN A 399 -9.46 11.66 -13.85
C ASN A 399 -10.34 12.59 -13.00
N PHE A 400 -9.95 12.92 -11.76
CA PHE A 400 -10.67 13.89 -10.93
C PHE A 400 -10.37 15.32 -11.37
N ALA A 401 -11.36 16.22 -11.34
CA ALA A 401 -11.13 17.63 -11.64
C ALA A 401 -10.43 18.38 -10.49
N GLY A 402 -10.45 17.84 -9.28
CA GLY A 402 -9.73 18.31 -8.10
C GLY A 402 -8.36 17.64 -7.91
N HIS A 403 -7.96 17.47 -6.66
CA HIS A 403 -6.80 16.66 -6.25
C HIS A 403 -7.13 15.16 -6.31
N GLY A 404 -6.12 14.29 -6.38
CA GLY A 404 -6.32 12.84 -6.21
C GLY A 404 -6.76 12.53 -4.77
N ILE A 405 -5.90 12.82 -3.80
CA ILE A 405 -6.21 12.79 -2.37
C ILE A 405 -6.06 14.21 -1.80
N SER A 406 -7.05 14.69 -1.06
CA SER A 406 -6.98 15.93 -0.27
C SER A 406 -7.15 15.56 1.21
N ALA A 407 -6.14 15.82 2.04
CA ALA A 407 -6.09 15.37 3.43
C ALA A 407 -5.78 16.48 4.44
N THR A 408 -6.52 16.45 5.53
CA THR A 408 -6.32 17.21 6.78
C THR A 408 -6.47 16.22 7.94
N GLY A 409 -5.73 16.38 9.04
CA GLY A 409 -5.75 15.41 10.15
C GLY A 409 -4.35 14.92 10.49
N SER A 410 -4.23 13.76 11.14
CA SER A 410 -2.94 13.21 11.56
C SER A 410 -2.73 11.76 11.19
N ASN A 411 -1.45 11.34 11.14
CA ASN A 411 -1.01 9.93 11.12
C ASN A 411 -1.44 9.12 9.88
N HIS A 412 -1.81 9.76 8.77
CA HIS A 412 -2.26 9.04 7.58
C HIS A 412 -1.16 8.19 6.93
N VAL A 413 -1.57 7.12 6.25
CA VAL A 413 -0.70 6.29 5.41
C VAL A 413 -1.26 6.23 4.00
N PHE A 414 -0.51 6.74 3.03
CA PHE A 414 -0.84 6.57 1.61
C PHE A 414 0.32 5.81 0.93
N GLU A 415 0.10 4.56 0.53
CA GLU A 415 1.15 3.68 -0.03
C GLU A 415 0.61 2.74 -1.12
N SER A 416 1.46 2.24 -2.02
CA SER A 416 1.06 1.33 -3.11
C SER A 416 -0.05 1.87 -4.06
N ASN A 417 -0.27 3.19 -4.12
CA ASN A 417 -1.33 3.79 -4.97
C ASN A 417 -0.78 4.35 -6.29
N PHE A 418 -1.57 4.29 -7.36
CA PHE A 418 -1.34 5.03 -8.59
C PHE A 418 -2.19 6.31 -8.58
N ILE A 419 -1.60 7.49 -8.69
CA ILE A 419 -2.34 8.76 -8.54
C ILE A 419 -2.07 9.67 -9.74
N GLY A 420 -3.10 9.86 -10.56
CA GLY A 420 -3.03 10.51 -11.88
C GLY A 420 -2.53 9.58 -13.02
N LEU A 421 -2.33 8.29 -12.72
CA LEU A 421 -1.80 7.26 -13.61
C LEU A 421 -2.82 6.11 -13.73
N SER A 422 -3.10 5.64 -14.95
CA SER A 422 -4.04 4.52 -15.15
C SER A 422 -3.47 3.18 -14.69
N LEU A 423 -4.35 2.23 -14.37
CA LEU A 423 -4.05 0.86 -13.91
C LEU A 423 -2.98 0.10 -14.71
N ASN A 424 -2.81 0.41 -16.01
CA ASN A 424 -1.74 -0.16 -16.84
C ASN A 424 -0.32 0.36 -16.49
N GLY A 425 -0.17 1.12 -15.40
CA GLY A 425 1.09 1.66 -14.88
C GLY A 425 1.83 2.62 -15.80
N THR A 426 1.23 3.04 -16.94
CA THR A 426 2.00 3.64 -18.04
C THR A 426 1.41 4.90 -18.67
N ASN A 427 0.09 5.11 -18.64
CA ASN A 427 -0.54 6.30 -19.22
C ASN A 427 -1.05 7.26 -18.14
N ALA A 428 -0.99 8.57 -18.41
CA ALA A 428 -1.64 9.56 -17.56
C ALA A 428 -3.17 9.41 -17.64
N ALA A 429 -3.81 9.48 -16.48
CA ALA A 429 -5.24 9.55 -16.27
C ALA A 429 -5.48 10.68 -15.25
N SER A 430 -5.13 11.89 -15.68
CA SER A 430 -4.76 13.04 -14.87
C SER A 430 -5.82 13.50 -13.88
N ASN A 431 -5.41 13.76 -12.64
CA ASN A 431 -6.18 14.63 -11.74
C ASN A 431 -5.88 16.10 -12.06
N GLY A 432 -6.83 17.00 -11.83
CA GLY A 432 -6.78 18.40 -12.28
C GLY A 432 -5.84 19.30 -11.48
N PHE A 433 -5.61 18.98 -10.21
CA PHE A 433 -4.66 19.67 -9.32
C PHE A 433 -3.56 18.69 -8.90
N ASP A 434 -3.14 18.70 -7.63
CA ASP A 434 -2.06 17.83 -7.14
C ASP A 434 -2.49 16.37 -7.02
N GLY A 435 -1.53 15.45 -7.08
CA GLY A 435 -1.80 14.04 -6.79
C GLY A 435 -2.24 13.83 -5.34
N ILE A 436 -1.39 14.24 -4.38
CA ILE A 436 -1.73 14.29 -2.96
C ILE A 436 -1.55 15.72 -2.44
N HIS A 437 -2.58 16.28 -1.82
CA HIS A 437 -2.56 17.56 -1.14
C HIS A 437 -2.74 17.38 0.36
N LEU A 438 -1.73 17.82 1.13
CA LEU A 438 -1.77 17.92 2.59
C LEU A 438 -2.00 19.38 3.00
N SER A 439 -3.00 19.62 3.84
CA SER A 439 -3.33 20.95 4.37
C SER A 439 -3.59 20.87 5.87
N ALA A 440 -2.73 21.50 6.68
CA ALA A 440 -2.71 21.34 8.14
C ALA A 440 -2.70 19.85 8.58
N ALA A 441 -1.98 19.00 7.85
CA ALA A 441 -1.86 17.56 8.14
C ALA A 441 -0.46 17.20 8.68
N THR A 442 -0.41 16.35 9.71
CA THR A 442 0.85 16.08 10.45
C THR A 442 1.10 14.59 10.68
N GLY A 443 2.36 14.16 10.66
CA GLY A 443 2.73 12.76 10.86
C GLY A 443 2.29 11.82 9.72
N VAL A 444 1.89 12.37 8.57
CA VAL A 444 1.46 11.60 7.39
C VAL A 444 2.66 10.90 6.76
N ARG A 445 2.54 9.60 6.47
CA ARG A 445 3.46 8.82 5.67
C ARG A 445 2.93 8.70 4.22
N ILE A 446 3.68 9.25 3.28
CA ILE A 446 3.45 9.06 1.84
C ILE A 446 4.54 8.15 1.29
N GLY A 447 4.15 6.95 0.89
CA GLY A 447 4.98 5.92 0.27
C GLY A 447 5.48 4.86 1.24
N GLY A 448 5.90 3.74 0.65
CA GLY A 448 6.22 2.50 1.34
C GLY A 448 7.60 2.47 1.98
N SER A 449 7.77 1.64 3.01
CA SER A 449 9.08 1.42 3.66
C SER A 449 9.85 0.20 3.16
N THR A 450 9.22 -0.62 2.31
CA THR A 450 9.74 -1.84 1.68
C THR A 450 9.69 -1.71 0.15
N PHE A 451 10.30 -2.65 -0.58
CA PHE A 451 10.01 -2.76 -2.01
C PHE A 451 8.54 -3.18 -2.24
N GLY A 452 8.01 -2.97 -3.44
CA GLY A 452 6.62 -3.27 -3.81
C GLY A 452 5.56 -2.30 -3.28
N THR A 453 5.84 -1.50 -2.24
CA THR A 453 4.85 -0.65 -1.56
C THR A 453 4.86 0.84 -1.98
N ALA A 454 5.48 1.16 -3.11
CA ALA A 454 5.65 2.54 -3.59
C ALA A 454 4.37 3.14 -4.19
N ASN A 455 4.08 4.42 -3.94
CA ASN A 455 3.11 5.14 -4.77
C ASN A 455 3.75 5.54 -6.10
N VAL A 456 2.94 5.63 -7.16
CA VAL A 456 3.31 6.23 -8.44
C VAL A 456 2.43 7.46 -8.69
N ILE A 457 2.99 8.65 -8.47
CA ILE A 457 2.26 9.92 -8.39
C ILE A 457 2.66 10.81 -9.56
N SER A 458 1.88 10.73 -10.63
CA SER A 458 2.30 11.09 -11.98
C SER A 458 1.13 11.55 -12.84
N GLY A 459 1.39 12.41 -13.83
CA GLY A 459 0.34 12.90 -14.74
C GLY A 459 -0.63 13.93 -14.15
N ASN A 460 -0.42 14.41 -12.92
CA ASN A 460 -1.34 15.33 -12.25
C ASN A 460 -1.18 16.79 -12.73
N GLY A 461 -2.25 17.58 -12.68
CA GLY A 461 -2.37 18.91 -13.26
C GLY A 461 -1.67 20.04 -12.49
N ALA A 462 -1.17 19.77 -11.28
CA ALA A 462 -0.29 20.64 -10.52
C ALA A 462 0.99 19.89 -10.09
N ALA A 463 1.25 19.74 -8.78
CA ALA A 463 2.38 18.95 -8.28
C ALA A 463 2.05 17.45 -8.17
N GLY A 464 3.07 16.61 -7.97
CA GLY A 464 2.85 15.24 -7.48
C GLY A 464 2.30 15.26 -6.05
N ILE A 465 3.07 15.86 -5.13
CA ILE A 465 2.69 16.05 -3.72
C ILE A 465 2.79 17.53 -3.35
N ALA A 466 1.77 18.06 -2.67
CA ALA A 466 1.77 19.42 -2.12
C ALA A 466 1.56 19.40 -0.59
N VAL A 467 2.48 20.00 0.15
CA VAL A 467 2.51 20.07 1.62
C VAL A 467 2.32 21.53 2.04
N THR A 468 1.18 21.84 2.64
CA THR A 468 0.69 23.23 2.77
C THR A 468 0.09 23.55 4.14
N ASN A 469 -0.11 24.83 4.44
CA ASN A 469 -0.95 25.32 5.54
C ASN A 469 -0.59 24.77 6.94
N GLY A 470 0.70 24.65 7.26
CA GLY A 470 1.12 24.12 8.56
C GLY A 470 1.28 22.60 8.61
N SER A 471 1.42 21.94 7.45
CA SER A 471 1.60 20.49 7.39
C SER A 471 3.06 20.12 7.71
N GLY A 472 3.34 19.90 8.99
CA GLY A 472 4.68 19.59 9.51
C GLY A 472 4.87 18.13 9.96
N GLY A 473 6.12 17.70 10.02
CA GLY A 473 6.51 16.37 10.54
C GLY A 473 6.06 15.18 9.69
N ASN A 474 5.80 15.38 8.40
CA ASN A 474 5.37 14.32 7.48
C ASN A 474 6.58 13.59 6.86
N LEU A 475 6.38 12.32 6.49
CA LEU A 475 7.40 11.42 5.96
C LEU A 475 7.05 11.04 4.52
N ILE A 476 7.79 11.55 3.54
CA ILE A 476 7.56 11.32 2.12
C ILE A 476 8.73 10.51 1.57
N PHE A 477 8.61 9.19 1.51
CA PHE A 477 9.70 8.29 1.10
C PHE A 477 9.17 7.10 0.28
N GLY A 478 10.00 6.51 -0.58
CA GLY A 478 9.59 5.34 -1.37
C GLY A 478 8.49 5.65 -2.40
N ASN A 479 8.57 6.78 -3.11
CA ASN A 479 7.61 7.16 -4.15
C ASN A 479 8.27 7.35 -5.52
N ILE A 480 7.54 7.01 -6.58
CA ILE A 480 7.90 7.31 -7.96
C ILE A 480 7.04 8.50 -8.42
N ILE A 481 7.66 9.63 -8.78
CA ILE A 481 6.96 10.91 -8.97
C ILE A 481 7.34 11.56 -10.32
N GLY A 482 6.36 11.65 -11.23
CA GLY A 482 6.52 12.19 -12.58
C GLY A 482 6.97 11.16 -13.64
N LEU A 483 7.00 9.88 -13.26
CA LEU A 483 7.38 8.74 -14.10
C LEU A 483 6.24 7.69 -14.19
N ASP A 484 6.39 6.73 -15.11
CA ASP A 484 5.59 5.50 -15.09
C ASP A 484 6.00 4.54 -13.97
N ALA A 485 5.19 3.50 -13.72
CA ALA A 485 5.40 2.56 -12.63
C ALA A 485 6.73 1.80 -12.69
N SER A 486 7.37 1.74 -13.87
CA SER A 486 8.72 1.18 -14.01
C SER A 486 9.84 2.11 -13.53
N GLY A 487 9.55 3.39 -13.30
CA GLY A 487 10.56 4.42 -12.99
C GLY A 487 11.53 4.71 -14.14
N THR A 488 11.16 4.42 -15.40
CA THR A 488 12.06 4.59 -16.57
C THR A 488 11.57 5.57 -17.64
N ARG A 489 10.29 5.95 -17.66
CA ARG A 489 9.74 6.90 -18.64
C ARG A 489 8.89 7.98 -17.97
N ARG A 490 9.04 9.22 -18.43
CA ARG A 490 8.28 10.39 -17.94
C ARG A 490 6.77 10.25 -18.16
N VAL A 491 6.02 10.46 -17.09
CA VAL A 491 4.57 10.73 -17.06
C VAL A 491 4.38 11.95 -16.15
N ALA A 492 4.70 13.13 -16.70
CA ALA A 492 4.96 14.33 -15.91
C ALA A 492 3.75 14.81 -15.08
N ASN A 493 3.98 15.20 -13.83
CA ASN A 493 3.12 16.20 -13.19
C ASN A 493 3.42 17.58 -13.82
N ALA A 494 2.42 18.45 -13.95
CA ALA A 494 2.51 19.68 -14.71
C ALA A 494 3.48 20.72 -14.12
N ASN A 495 3.58 20.76 -12.79
CA ASN A 495 4.43 21.67 -12.03
C ASN A 495 5.55 20.86 -11.33
N TYR A 496 5.56 20.83 -10.00
CA TYR A 496 6.62 20.23 -9.19
C TYR A 496 6.46 18.71 -9.01
N GLY A 497 7.55 18.02 -8.66
CA GLY A 497 7.43 16.67 -8.09
C GLY A 497 6.83 16.74 -6.69
N ILE A 498 7.49 17.49 -5.80
CA ILE A 498 7.04 17.78 -4.44
C ILE A 498 7.13 19.30 -4.20
N VAL A 499 6.13 19.91 -3.57
CA VAL A 499 6.20 21.27 -3.04
C VAL A 499 5.89 21.30 -1.55
N VAL A 500 6.70 22.01 -0.77
CA VAL A 500 6.49 22.31 0.65
C VAL A 500 6.41 23.82 0.81
N THR A 501 5.26 24.36 1.23
CA THR A 501 5.01 25.80 1.21
C THR A 501 4.20 26.27 2.42
N GLY A 502 4.51 27.48 2.88
CA GLY A 502 3.85 28.18 3.97
C GLY A 502 4.47 27.94 5.36
N PRO A 503 4.27 28.86 6.31
CA PRO A 503 4.80 28.73 7.66
C PRO A 503 4.14 27.57 8.41
N GLY A 504 4.91 26.84 9.21
CA GLY A 504 4.44 25.64 9.91
C GLY A 504 4.53 24.36 9.06
N SER A 505 4.78 24.47 7.75
CA SER A 505 5.05 23.31 6.87
C SER A 505 6.50 22.84 7.08
N ASP A 506 6.81 22.49 8.33
CA ASP A 506 8.16 22.38 8.86
C ASP A 506 8.53 20.95 9.27
N SER A 507 9.82 20.65 9.36
CA SER A 507 10.34 19.34 9.83
C SER A 507 9.85 18.12 9.03
N ASN A 508 9.43 18.29 7.77
CA ASN A 508 9.08 17.19 6.89
C ASN A 508 10.33 16.51 6.35
N GLN A 509 10.30 15.18 6.21
CA GLN A 509 11.38 14.39 5.63
C GLN A 509 11.00 13.93 4.22
N ILE A 510 11.82 14.27 3.23
CA ILE A 510 11.70 13.85 1.84
C ILE A 510 12.84 12.87 1.53
N GLY A 511 12.48 11.60 1.35
CA GLY A 511 13.37 10.46 1.07
C GLY A 511 13.92 9.81 2.35
N GLY A 512 14.76 8.79 2.19
CA GLY A 512 15.31 8.02 3.30
C GLY A 512 16.56 7.22 2.93
N THR A 513 17.22 6.69 3.96
CA THR A 513 18.57 6.12 3.86
C THR A 513 18.63 4.69 3.31
N THR A 514 17.52 3.96 3.27
CA THR A 514 17.43 2.63 2.67
C THR A 514 16.95 2.72 1.21
N PRO A 515 17.38 1.80 0.31
CA PRO A 515 16.94 1.80 -1.09
C PRO A 515 15.41 1.83 -1.29
N ALA A 516 14.66 1.09 -0.48
CA ALA A 516 13.20 1.09 -0.51
C ALA A 516 12.55 2.45 -0.15
N ARG A 517 13.27 3.32 0.59
CA ARG A 517 12.79 4.64 1.02
C ARG A 517 13.28 5.78 0.12
N GLN A 518 13.95 5.49 -0.98
CA GLN A 518 14.34 6.52 -1.95
C GLN A 518 13.11 6.99 -2.74
N ASN A 519 12.92 8.31 -2.90
CA ASN A 519 11.99 8.80 -3.91
C ASN A 519 12.70 8.96 -5.26
N VAL A 520 12.00 8.67 -6.35
CA VAL A 520 12.44 8.94 -7.72
C VAL A 520 11.60 10.10 -8.25
N ILE A 521 12.17 11.30 -8.28
CA ILE A 521 11.47 12.56 -8.52
C ILE A 521 11.98 13.17 -9.81
N SER A 522 11.33 12.83 -10.92
CA SER A 522 11.90 12.99 -12.27
C SER A 522 10.83 13.24 -13.32
N GLY A 523 11.18 13.98 -14.37
CA GLY A 523 10.27 14.26 -15.48
C GLY A 523 9.16 15.28 -15.18
N ASN A 524 9.15 15.93 -14.02
CA ASN A 524 8.14 16.92 -13.65
C ASN A 524 8.35 18.25 -14.43
N GLY A 525 7.29 19.03 -14.61
CA GLY A 525 7.30 20.23 -15.45
C GLY A 525 8.28 21.31 -14.99
N GLU A 526 8.28 21.60 -13.70
CA GLU A 526 9.13 22.58 -13.03
C GLU A 526 10.19 21.89 -12.15
N ALA A 527 10.48 22.40 -10.96
CA ALA A 527 11.48 21.80 -10.07
C ALA A 527 11.07 20.40 -9.57
N GLY A 528 12.06 19.53 -9.33
CA GLY A 528 11.82 18.21 -8.69
C GLY A 528 11.24 18.38 -7.29
N ILE A 529 11.93 19.15 -6.44
CA ILE A 529 11.44 19.57 -5.12
C ILE A 529 11.48 21.10 -5.02
N LEU A 530 10.40 21.72 -4.56
CA LEU A 530 10.33 23.13 -4.16
C LEU A 530 10.07 23.24 -2.64
N ILE A 531 10.84 24.08 -1.94
CA ILE A 531 10.54 24.51 -0.57
C ILE A 531 10.50 26.05 -0.52
N GLU A 532 9.40 26.62 -0.04
CA GLU A 532 9.18 28.07 -0.11
C GLU A 532 8.28 28.64 1.01
N ALA A 533 8.01 29.95 0.95
CA ALA A 533 7.08 30.69 1.81
C ALA A 533 7.27 30.42 3.31
N SER A 534 8.53 30.48 3.76
CA SER A 534 8.96 30.21 5.15
C SER A 534 8.77 28.78 5.68
N ALA A 535 8.58 27.77 4.82
CA ALA A 535 8.75 26.37 5.20
C ALA A 535 10.21 26.08 5.60
N SER A 536 10.41 25.42 6.74
CA SER A 536 11.70 25.38 7.44
C SER A 536 12.02 24.04 8.11
N SER A 537 13.31 23.81 8.41
CA SER A 537 13.79 22.59 9.09
C SER A 537 13.45 21.26 8.38
N ASN A 538 13.07 21.29 7.11
CA ASN A 538 12.78 20.09 6.32
C ASN A 538 14.09 19.42 5.88
N VAL A 539 14.06 18.10 5.69
CA VAL A 539 15.22 17.29 5.31
C VAL A 539 14.98 16.61 3.97
N ILE A 540 15.84 16.88 2.98
CA ILE A 540 15.84 16.20 1.68
C ILE A 540 17.05 15.26 1.63
N GLN A 541 16.84 13.95 1.74
CA GLN A 541 17.92 12.95 1.81
C GLN A 541 17.59 11.65 1.05
N GLY A 542 18.58 11.02 0.42
CA GLY A 542 18.42 9.73 -0.24
C GLY A 542 17.48 9.73 -1.46
N ASN A 543 17.28 10.85 -2.16
CA ASN A 543 16.41 10.93 -3.34
C ASN A 543 17.18 10.80 -4.65
N VAL A 544 16.53 10.27 -5.68
CA VAL A 544 16.99 10.29 -7.07
C VAL A 544 16.18 11.35 -7.83
N ILE A 545 16.83 12.41 -8.32
CA ILE A 545 16.16 13.62 -8.83
C ILE A 545 16.65 13.97 -10.24
N GLY A 546 15.78 13.74 -11.23
CA GLY A 546 16.03 14.01 -12.66
C GLY A 546 16.60 12.83 -13.46
N ALA A 547 16.63 11.63 -12.86
CA ALA A 547 17.08 10.38 -13.49
C ALA A 547 16.02 9.26 -13.40
N SER A 548 16.24 8.13 -14.08
CA SER A 548 15.47 6.89 -13.85
C SER A 548 15.67 6.35 -12.42
N ILE A 549 14.86 5.37 -12.02
CA ILE A 549 14.93 4.71 -10.70
C ILE A 549 16.31 4.13 -10.35
N GLN A 550 17.13 3.76 -11.34
CA GLN A 550 18.52 3.31 -11.13
C GLN A 550 19.55 4.47 -11.03
N GLY A 551 19.11 5.72 -11.12
CA GLY A 551 19.97 6.92 -11.12
C GLY A 551 20.78 7.17 -12.39
N THR A 552 20.62 6.34 -13.44
CA THR A 552 21.55 6.29 -14.59
C THR A 552 21.05 6.94 -15.87
N ALA A 553 19.76 6.85 -16.20
CA ALA A 553 19.21 7.41 -17.44
C ALA A 553 18.62 8.82 -17.22
N PRO A 554 18.80 9.78 -18.15
CA PRO A 554 18.34 11.16 -17.97
C PRO A 554 16.82 11.29 -18.13
N ILE A 555 16.13 11.76 -17.09
CA ILE A 555 14.70 12.09 -17.12
C ILE A 555 14.48 13.44 -16.40
N ALA A 556 15.00 14.50 -17.00
CA ALA A 556 15.03 15.85 -16.45
C ALA A 556 13.69 16.34 -15.86
N ASN A 557 13.72 16.91 -14.66
CA ASN A 557 12.72 17.91 -14.26
C ASN A 557 13.02 19.26 -14.96
N GLY A 558 12.04 20.16 -14.99
CA GLY A 558 12.15 21.46 -15.64
C GLY A 558 11.90 21.41 -17.15
N TRP A 559 11.04 20.51 -17.64
CA TRP A 559 10.78 20.38 -19.08
C TRP A 559 9.86 21.46 -19.64
N ASN A 560 9.04 22.13 -18.82
CA ASN A 560 8.12 23.17 -19.29
C ASN A 560 8.80 24.54 -19.56
N GLY A 561 10.05 24.70 -19.10
CA GLY A 561 10.85 25.92 -19.32
C GLY A 561 10.59 27.07 -18.33
N ALA A 562 9.89 26.83 -17.23
CA ALA A 562 9.66 27.83 -16.18
C ALA A 562 10.97 28.31 -15.52
N VAL A 563 10.97 29.58 -15.10
CA VAL A 563 12.06 30.16 -14.29
C VAL A 563 12.06 29.48 -12.93
N GLY A 564 13.23 29.06 -12.45
CA GLY A 564 13.37 28.25 -11.22
C GLY A 564 13.53 26.75 -11.47
N SER A 565 13.28 26.25 -12.71
CA SER A 565 13.51 24.86 -13.13
C SER A 565 14.83 24.28 -12.59
N SER A 566 14.72 23.38 -11.60
CA SER A 566 15.87 22.84 -10.84
C SER A 566 15.64 21.39 -10.40
N GLY A 567 16.67 20.71 -9.91
CA GLY A 567 16.48 19.48 -9.14
C GLY A 567 15.79 19.77 -7.81
N ILE A 568 16.40 20.64 -7.01
CA ILE A 568 15.85 21.18 -5.77
C ILE A 568 15.88 22.72 -5.82
N HIS A 569 14.81 23.38 -5.37
CA HIS A 569 14.70 24.85 -5.26
C HIS A 569 14.23 25.25 -3.86
N LEU A 570 15.02 26.07 -3.16
CA LEU A 570 14.65 26.71 -1.89
C LEU A 570 14.55 28.23 -2.12
N THR A 571 13.40 28.83 -1.78
CA THR A 571 13.16 30.26 -2.04
C THR A 571 12.21 30.90 -1.03
N SER A 572 11.87 32.18 -1.20
CA SER A 572 10.82 32.90 -0.46
C SER A 572 10.83 32.71 1.08
N GLY A 573 12.02 32.74 1.69
CA GLY A 573 12.18 32.62 3.15
C GLY A 573 12.31 31.19 3.69
N ALA A 574 12.42 30.18 2.83
CA ALA A 574 12.69 28.80 3.25
C ALA A 574 14.06 28.67 3.92
N ALA A 575 14.10 28.38 5.21
CA ALA A 575 15.29 28.48 6.05
C ALA A 575 15.56 27.24 6.91
N ASN A 576 16.82 27.04 7.33
CA ASN A 576 17.25 25.92 8.18
C ASN A 576 16.98 24.51 7.61
N ASN A 577 16.74 24.37 6.31
CA ASN A 577 16.49 23.07 5.66
C ASN A 577 17.81 22.35 5.35
N GLN A 578 17.83 21.02 5.40
CA GLN A 578 18.99 20.18 5.11
C GLN A 578 18.82 19.48 3.75
N ILE A 579 19.85 19.52 2.90
CA ILE A 579 19.95 18.79 1.64
C ILE A 579 21.16 17.85 1.71
N GLY A 580 20.92 16.54 1.64
CA GLY A 580 21.94 15.51 1.77
C GLY A 580 22.27 15.20 3.24
N GLY A 581 23.41 14.57 3.47
CA GLY A 581 23.83 14.08 4.77
C GLY A 581 25.10 13.24 4.71
N THR A 582 25.68 12.98 5.87
CA THR A 582 27.01 12.37 6.03
C THR A 582 26.99 10.86 6.26
N ALA A 583 25.84 10.27 6.58
CA ALA A 583 25.70 8.82 6.73
C ALA A 583 25.37 8.13 5.39
N GLN A 584 25.56 6.80 5.35
CA GLN A 584 25.26 6.00 4.17
C GLN A 584 23.78 6.11 3.81
N GLY A 585 23.50 6.46 2.55
CA GLY A 585 22.15 6.61 2.02
C GLY A 585 21.52 8.01 2.20
N GLU A 586 22.14 8.94 2.95
CA GLU A 586 21.59 10.30 3.10
C GLU A 586 21.82 11.17 1.84
N ALA A 587 22.83 10.86 1.04
CA ALA A 587 23.18 11.62 -0.16
C ALA A 587 22.11 11.51 -1.27
N ASN A 588 21.75 12.64 -1.90
CA ASN A 588 20.83 12.69 -3.03
C ASN A 588 21.58 12.54 -4.37
N ILE A 589 21.03 11.75 -5.30
CA ILE A 589 21.49 11.70 -6.70
C ILE A 589 20.72 12.77 -7.49
N ILE A 590 21.33 13.94 -7.69
CA ILE A 590 20.71 15.07 -8.41
C ILE A 590 21.40 15.22 -9.77
N ALA A 591 20.71 14.83 -10.85
CA ALA A 591 21.32 14.74 -12.18
C ALA A 591 20.35 15.14 -13.30
N PHE A 592 20.90 15.55 -14.45
CA PHE A 592 20.21 15.77 -15.73
C PHE A 592 19.03 16.77 -15.78
N ASN A 593 18.65 17.42 -14.67
CA ASN A 593 17.62 18.47 -14.64
C ASN A 593 17.96 19.63 -15.62
N ASN A 594 16.94 20.23 -16.24
CA ASN A 594 17.12 21.19 -17.35
C ASN A 594 17.70 22.56 -16.93
N GLY A 595 17.87 22.81 -15.63
CA GLY A 595 18.45 24.04 -15.08
C GLY A 595 19.44 23.74 -13.96
N THR A 596 19.20 24.27 -12.77
CA THR A 596 20.15 24.16 -11.65
C THR A 596 20.00 22.80 -10.95
N GLY A 597 21.10 22.22 -10.45
CA GLY A 597 21.01 21.03 -9.58
C GLY A 597 20.29 21.37 -8.26
N ILE A 598 20.85 22.31 -7.50
CA ILE A 598 20.26 22.89 -6.29
C ILE A 598 20.29 24.41 -6.45
N LEU A 599 19.12 25.05 -6.38
CA LEU A 599 18.95 26.51 -6.38
C LEU A 599 18.51 26.96 -4.98
N ILE A 600 19.24 27.90 -4.38
CA ILE A 600 18.84 28.58 -3.14
C ILE A 600 18.89 30.08 -3.40
N GLU A 601 17.75 30.76 -3.28
CA GLU A 601 17.62 32.18 -3.58
C GLU A 601 16.50 32.84 -2.73
N GLY A 602 16.17 34.10 -3.03
CA GLY A 602 15.16 34.85 -2.29
C GLY A 602 15.70 35.50 -1.00
N ALA A 603 14.87 36.33 -0.38
CA ALA A 603 15.18 36.96 0.90
C ALA A 603 14.84 36.03 2.07
N ALA A 604 15.65 36.04 3.13
CA ALA A 604 15.51 35.23 4.34
C ALA A 604 15.55 33.69 4.15
N SER A 605 15.93 33.19 2.96
CA SER A 605 16.19 31.76 2.74
C SER A 605 17.57 31.34 3.27
N ASP A 606 17.79 31.55 4.57
CA ASP A 606 19.08 31.43 5.24
C ASP A 606 19.26 30.12 6.04
N ASN A 607 20.49 29.89 6.54
CA ASN A 607 20.86 28.74 7.36
C ASN A 607 20.58 27.35 6.76
N ASN A 608 20.29 27.27 5.45
CA ASN A 608 20.10 26.01 4.73
C ASN A 608 21.46 25.30 4.54
N GLU A 609 21.50 24.00 4.81
CA GLU A 609 22.72 23.19 4.78
C GLU A 609 22.74 22.23 3.57
N LEU A 610 23.89 22.16 2.90
CA LEU A 610 24.23 21.09 1.96
C LEU A 610 25.29 20.20 2.62
N ARG A 611 25.06 18.88 2.66
CA ARG A 611 25.93 17.89 3.31
C ARG A 611 26.27 16.74 2.35
#